data_AF-A0A7S3TVE4-F1
#
_entry.id   AF-A0A7S3TVE4-F1
#
_cell.length_a   1.000
_cell.length_b   1.000
_cell.length_c   1.000
_cell.angle_alpha   90.00
_cell.angle_beta   90.00
_cell.angle_gamma   90.00
#
_symmetry.space_group_name_H-M   'P 1'
#
loop_
_entity.id
_entity.type
_entity.pdbx_description
1 polymer ?
#
loop_
_entity_poly.entity_id
_entity_poly.type
_entity_poly.pdbx_seq_one_letter_code
_entity_poly.pdbx_strand_id
1 'polypeptide(L)'
;AAGAASAPAPAGEAGGAGAERLLEALDAAAEVYEVSLRDRSAAQCAAMLRRRGIRAKTCSLFRLGYAPSRPSDSATAALRARGFTEEELLAAGISVRREADGSLFDRFAGRLVIPISSSSGDVVGFGARLVEGEEEA
;
A
#
# COMPACT_ATOMS: atom_id res chain seq x y z
N ALA A 1 -18.33 2.92 16.71
CA ALA A 1 -18.84 2.02 15.66
C ALA A 1 -17.65 1.62 14.80
N ALA A 2 -17.19 0.37 14.93
CA ALA A 2 -16.01 -0.11 14.23
C ALA A 2 -16.40 -0.46 12.78
N GLY A 3 -16.00 0.38 11.83
CA GLY A 3 -16.08 0.06 10.41
C GLY A 3 -15.12 -1.09 10.14
N ALA A 4 -15.66 -2.29 9.98
CA ALA A 4 -14.92 -3.45 9.52
C ALA A 4 -14.35 -3.11 8.14
N ALA A 5 -13.03 -2.89 8.07
CA ALA A 5 -12.31 -2.82 6.82
C ALA A 5 -12.42 -4.20 6.16
N SER A 6 -13.43 -4.35 5.30
CA SER A 6 -13.57 -5.49 4.40
C SER A 6 -12.29 -5.57 3.57
N ALA A 7 -11.50 -6.61 3.82
CA ALA A 7 -10.44 -7.00 2.91
C ALA A 7 -11.09 -7.25 1.54
N PRO A 8 -10.64 -6.60 0.45
CA PRO A 8 -11.15 -6.98 -0.85
C PRO A 8 -10.78 -8.44 -1.09
N ALA A 9 -11.77 -9.24 -1.47
CA ALA A 9 -11.58 -10.62 -1.91
C ALA A 9 -10.51 -10.66 -3.01
N PRO A 10 -9.69 -11.73 -3.10
CA PRO A 10 -8.71 -11.84 -4.17
C PRO A 10 -9.47 -11.78 -5.50
N ALA A 11 -9.10 -10.81 -6.34
CA ALA A 11 -9.71 -10.60 -7.64
C ALA A 11 -9.64 -11.91 -8.44
N GLY A 12 -10.80 -12.53 -8.61
CA GLY A 12 -10.97 -13.71 -9.44
C GLY A 12 -10.80 -13.36 -10.91
N GLU A 13 -9.94 -14.13 -11.58
CA GLU A 13 -9.98 -14.43 -13.01
C GLU A 13 -9.97 -13.25 -14.00
N ALA A 14 -8.89 -12.46 -14.00
CA ALA A 14 -8.46 -11.76 -15.20
C ALA A 14 -7.47 -12.67 -15.95
N GLY A 15 -7.74 -12.97 -17.22
CA GLY A 15 -6.90 -13.85 -18.06
C GLY A 15 -5.40 -13.52 -17.99
N GLY A 16 -4.54 -14.51 -18.22
CA GLY A 16 -3.13 -14.55 -17.78
C GLY A 16 -2.29 -13.26 -17.91
N ALA A 17 -2.53 -12.42 -18.93
CA ALA A 17 -1.84 -11.12 -19.07
C ALA A 17 -2.32 -10.03 -18.08
N GLY A 18 -3.61 -10.02 -17.72
CA GLY A 18 -4.18 -9.09 -16.75
C GLY A 18 -3.79 -9.45 -15.32
N ALA A 19 -3.79 -10.74 -14.97
CA ALA A 19 -3.35 -11.20 -13.66
C ALA A 19 -1.87 -10.89 -13.39
N GLU A 20 -0.98 -11.15 -14.36
CA GLU A 20 0.45 -10.84 -14.25
C GLU A 20 0.69 -9.35 -14.03
N ARG A 21 -0.01 -8.50 -14.79
CA ARG A 21 0.09 -7.05 -14.66
C ARG A 21 -0.39 -6.51 -13.32
N LEU A 22 -1.40 -7.13 -12.72
CA LEU A 22 -1.86 -6.79 -11.37
C LEU A 22 -0.82 -7.19 -10.31
N LEU A 23 -0.18 -8.35 -10.45
CA LEU A 23 0.91 -8.77 -9.57
C LEU A 23 2.11 -7.83 -9.68
N GLU A 24 2.47 -7.38 -10.89
CA GLU A 24 3.49 -6.35 -11.10
C GLU A 24 3.14 -5.04 -10.38
N ALA A 25 1.88 -4.59 -10.48
CA ALA A 25 1.43 -3.39 -9.80
C ALA A 25 1.52 -3.51 -8.27
N LEU A 26 1.13 -4.67 -7.73
CA LEU A 26 1.23 -4.97 -6.30
C LEU A 26 2.68 -5.00 -5.83
N ASP A 27 3.58 -5.65 -6.58
CA ASP A 27 4.99 -5.69 -6.20
C ASP A 27 5.66 -4.31 -6.27
N ALA A 28 5.36 -3.55 -7.32
CA ALA A 28 5.84 -2.18 -7.46
C ALA A 28 5.31 -1.27 -6.34
N ALA A 29 4.05 -1.44 -5.91
CA ALA A 29 3.50 -0.71 -4.78
C ALA A 29 4.21 -1.07 -3.47
N ALA A 30 4.50 -2.36 -3.25
CA ALA A 30 5.24 -2.81 -2.07
C ALA A 30 6.63 -2.18 -1.99
N GLU A 31 7.34 -2.08 -3.12
CA GLU A 31 8.62 -1.39 -3.21
C GLU A 31 8.49 0.10 -2.82
N VAL A 32 7.51 0.80 -3.36
CA VAL A 32 7.29 2.22 -3.06
C VAL A 32 7.05 2.41 -1.56
N TYR A 33 6.16 1.62 -0.96
CA TYR A 33 5.88 1.71 0.47
C TYR A 33 7.10 1.37 1.33
N GLU A 34 7.90 0.38 0.95
CA GLU A 34 9.13 0.02 1.68
C GLU A 34 10.15 1.16 1.67
N VAL A 35 10.33 1.82 0.51
CA VAL A 35 11.19 2.99 0.38
C VAL A 35 10.68 4.13 1.26
N SER A 36 9.37 4.42 1.20
CA SER A 36 8.75 5.48 2.01
C SER A 36 8.89 5.26 3.52
N LEU A 37 8.98 4.01 4.00
CA LEU A 37 9.22 3.74 5.43
C LEU A 37 10.60 4.24 5.91
N ARG A 38 11.55 4.44 4.99
CA ARG A 38 12.90 4.94 5.29
C ARG A 38 12.96 6.47 5.27
N ASP A 39 11.93 7.13 4.77
CA ASP A 39 11.86 8.58 4.68
C ASP A 39 11.48 9.25 6.00
N ARG A 40 11.79 10.55 6.10
CA ARG A 40 11.43 11.37 7.26
C ARG A 40 9.92 11.44 7.50
N SER A 41 9.11 11.31 6.44
CA SER A 41 7.65 11.27 6.53
C SER A 41 7.14 10.09 7.35
N ALA A 42 7.90 8.99 7.42
CA ALA A 42 7.55 7.80 8.19
C ALA A 42 8.07 7.81 9.64
N ALA A 43 8.61 8.93 10.14
CA ALA A 43 9.24 8.99 11.46
C ALA A 43 8.32 8.48 12.60
N GLN A 44 7.03 8.82 12.56
CA GLN A 44 6.04 8.35 13.53
C GLN A 44 5.80 6.83 13.42
N CYS A 45 5.69 6.33 12.19
CA CYS A 45 5.58 4.90 11.92
C CYS A 45 6.80 4.13 12.44
N ALA A 46 8.00 4.60 12.12
CA ALA A 46 9.25 4.01 12.58
C ALA A 46 9.40 4.02 14.11
N ALA A 47 8.97 5.10 14.78
CA ALA A 47 8.95 5.18 16.23
C ALA A 47 7.99 4.16 16.86
N MET A 48 6.79 4.01 16.29
CA MET A 48 5.80 3.01 16.71
C MET A 48 6.33 1.58 16.56
N LEU A 49 6.94 1.25 15.42
CA LEU A 49 7.58 -0.05 15.17
C LEU A 49 8.69 -0.34 16.19
N ARG A 50 9.56 0.64 16.44
CA ARG A 50 10.63 0.53 17.45
C ARG A 50 10.10 0.27 18.84
N ARG A 51 9.04 0.99 19.27
CA ARG A 51 8.41 0.79 20.57
C ARG A 51 7.81 -0.61 20.72
N ARG A 52 7.37 -1.23 19.61
CA ARG A 52 6.89 -2.61 19.55
C ARG A 52 8.02 -3.65 19.41
N GLY A 53 9.28 -3.23 19.45
CA GLY A 53 10.43 -4.13 19.32
C GLY A 53 10.70 -4.63 17.89
N ILE A 54 10.03 -4.05 16.89
CA ILE A 54 10.23 -4.41 15.48
C ILE A 54 11.49 -3.69 14.99
N ARG A 55 12.49 -4.47 14.58
CA ARG A 55 13.78 -3.97 14.10
C ARG A 55 13.74 -3.78 12.59
N ALA A 56 14.63 -2.92 12.06
CA ALA A 56 14.76 -2.67 10.62
C ALA A 56 14.95 -3.97 9.81
N LYS A 57 15.71 -4.95 10.32
CA LYS A 57 15.86 -6.27 9.68
C LYS A 57 14.52 -7.00 9.52
N THR A 58 13.64 -6.91 10.51
CA THR A 58 12.28 -7.47 10.44
C THR A 58 11.44 -6.70 9.42
N CYS A 59 11.54 -5.37 9.40
CA CYS A 59 10.86 -4.56 8.39
C CYS A 59 11.25 -4.98 6.98
N SER A 60 12.55 -5.11 6.69
CA SER A 60 13.01 -5.56 5.36
C SER A 60 12.62 -7.00 5.06
N LEU A 61 12.69 -7.92 6.04
CA LEU A 61 12.33 -9.32 5.84
C LEU A 61 10.86 -9.49 5.43
N PHE A 62 9.96 -8.70 6.03
CA PHE A 62 8.53 -8.71 5.73
C PHE A 62 8.11 -7.61 4.75
N ARG A 63 9.07 -6.89 4.15
CA ARG A 63 8.84 -5.75 3.24
C ARG A 63 7.81 -4.75 3.80
N LEU A 64 7.88 -4.48 5.09
CA LEU A 64 6.99 -3.51 5.74
C LEU A 64 7.21 -2.13 5.11
N GLY A 65 6.11 -1.43 4.88
CA GLY A 65 6.13 -0.13 4.23
C GLY A 65 5.29 0.91 4.95
N TYR A 66 5.39 2.16 4.51
CA TYR A 66 4.55 3.26 4.99
C TYR A 66 3.92 3.94 3.78
N ALA A 67 2.62 4.18 3.84
CA ALA A 67 1.90 4.97 2.86
C ALA A 67 1.81 6.42 3.36
N PRO A 68 2.53 7.37 2.75
CA PRO A 68 2.49 8.76 3.18
C PRO A 68 1.10 9.36 3.04
N SER A 69 0.71 10.19 3.99
CA SER A 69 -0.57 10.92 3.99
C SER A 69 -0.64 12.00 2.89
N ARG A 70 0.52 12.39 2.34
CA ARG A 70 0.61 13.41 1.28
C ARG A 70 0.33 12.80 -0.09
N PRO A 71 -0.58 13.38 -0.88
CA PRO A 71 -0.92 12.85 -2.20
C PRO A 71 0.25 12.89 -3.19
N SER A 72 1.16 13.85 -3.07
CA SER A 72 2.37 13.98 -3.91
C SER A 72 3.35 12.82 -3.74
N ASP A 73 3.39 12.23 -2.55
CA ASP A 73 4.34 11.17 -2.15
C ASP A 73 3.66 9.79 -2.11
N SER A 74 2.45 9.68 -2.68
CA SER A 74 1.64 8.48 -2.62
C SER A 74 2.10 7.40 -3.61
N ALA A 75 1.78 6.13 -3.32
CA ALA A 75 2.09 5.05 -4.26
C ALA A 75 1.32 5.21 -5.56
N THR A 76 0.09 5.74 -5.50
CA THR A 76 -0.71 6.09 -6.69
C THR A 76 0.08 7.00 -7.65
N ALA A 77 0.67 8.09 -7.14
CA ALA A 77 1.44 9.02 -7.96
C ALA A 77 2.70 8.35 -8.55
N ALA A 78 3.43 7.59 -7.72
CA ALA A 78 4.64 6.89 -8.13
C ALA A 78 4.36 5.81 -9.21
N LEU A 79 3.29 5.04 -9.06
CA LEU A 79 2.92 3.99 -10.00
C LEU A 79 2.39 4.55 -11.32
N ARG A 80 1.64 5.67 -11.30
CA ARG A 80 1.28 6.37 -12.54
C ARG A 80 2.51 6.83 -13.32
N ALA A 81 3.54 7.32 -12.62
CA ALA A 81 4.81 7.69 -13.25
C ALA A 81 5.57 6.48 -13.82
N ARG A 82 5.33 5.28 -13.29
CA ARG A 82 5.86 3.99 -13.81
C ARG A 82 5.02 3.41 -14.97
N GLY A 83 3.96 4.10 -15.39
CA GLY A 83 3.13 3.69 -16.53
C GLY A 83 1.97 2.76 -16.19
N PHE A 84 1.61 2.62 -14.92
CA PHE A 84 0.37 1.94 -14.53
C PHE A 84 -0.85 2.83 -14.79
N THR A 85 -1.88 2.25 -15.39
CA THR A 85 -3.17 2.86 -15.68
C THR A 85 -4.02 2.95 -14.42
N GLU A 86 -4.99 3.86 -14.43
CA GLU A 86 -5.90 4.04 -13.30
C GLU A 86 -6.75 2.78 -13.05
N GLU A 87 -7.11 2.06 -14.10
CA GLU A 87 -7.89 0.83 -14.04
C GLU A 87 -7.11 -0.29 -13.36
N GLU A 88 -5.82 -0.46 -13.69
CA GLU A 88 -4.92 -1.42 -13.02
C GLU A 88 -4.77 -1.11 -11.53
N LEU A 89 -4.58 0.16 -11.16
CA LEU A 89 -4.40 0.57 -9.76
C LEU A 89 -5.67 0.38 -8.92
N LEU A 90 -6.84 0.61 -9.53
CA LEU A 90 -8.13 0.35 -8.90
C LEU A 90 -8.40 -1.15 -8.77
N ALA A 91 -8.12 -1.92 -9.81
CA ALA A 91 -8.29 -3.37 -9.81
C ALA A 91 -7.35 -4.07 -8.82
N ALA A 92 -6.12 -3.58 -8.67
CA ALA A 92 -5.16 -4.05 -7.67
C ALA A 92 -5.51 -3.60 -6.23
N GLY A 93 -6.50 -2.71 -6.06
CA GLY A 93 -6.91 -2.21 -4.75
C GLY A 93 -5.89 -1.28 -4.06
N ILE A 94 -4.91 -0.77 -4.81
CA ILE A 94 -3.90 0.18 -4.33
C ILE A 94 -4.51 1.58 -4.21
N SER A 95 -5.37 1.93 -5.16
CA SER A 95 -6.00 3.24 -5.24
C SER A 95 -7.52 3.14 -5.14
N VAL A 96 -8.14 4.27 -4.81
CA VAL A 96 -9.60 4.45 -4.73
C VAL A 96 -9.99 5.78 -5.36
N ARG A 97 -11.20 5.86 -5.92
CA ARG A 97 -11.74 7.11 -6.47
C ARG A 97 -12.43 7.91 -5.37
N ARG A 98 -12.23 9.23 -5.37
CA ARG A 98 -12.93 10.16 -4.48
C ARG A 98 -14.31 10.47 -5.05
N GLU A 99 -15.35 10.24 -4.26
CA GLU A 99 -16.74 10.50 -4.67
C GLU A 99 -16.99 11.97 -5.09
N ALA A 100 -16.25 12.92 -4.50
CA ALA A 100 -16.48 14.35 -4.71
C ALA A 100 -16.05 14.86 -6.11
N ASP A 101 -14.97 14.31 -6.68
CA ASP A 101 -14.34 14.86 -7.89
C ASP A 101 -13.83 13.76 -8.86
N GLY A 102 -13.96 12.48 -8.49
CA GLY A 102 -13.48 11.36 -9.28
C GLY A 102 -11.95 11.17 -9.24
N SER A 103 -11.22 12.04 -8.55
CA SER A 103 -9.77 11.97 -8.41
C SER A 103 -9.31 10.67 -7.72
N LEU A 104 -8.20 10.13 -8.20
CA LEU A 104 -7.61 8.89 -7.71
C LEU A 104 -6.68 9.18 -6.53
N PHE A 105 -6.86 8.46 -5.41
CA PHE A 105 -6.02 8.59 -4.22
C PHE A 105 -5.58 7.23 -3.67
N ASP A 106 -4.50 7.23 -2.91
CA ASP A 106 -3.94 6.03 -2.28
C ASP A 106 -4.83 5.55 -1.14
N ARG A 107 -5.24 4.28 -1.20
CA ARG A 107 -6.13 3.64 -0.24
C ARG A 107 -5.53 3.57 1.17
N PHE A 108 -4.21 3.54 1.28
CA PHE A 108 -3.50 3.27 2.52
C PHE A 108 -2.88 4.52 3.16
N ALA A 109 -3.12 5.70 2.61
CA ALA A 109 -2.57 6.97 3.10
C ALA A 109 -2.62 7.11 4.64
N GLY A 110 -1.48 7.41 5.25
CA GLY A 110 -1.31 7.57 6.71
C GLY A 110 -1.18 6.27 7.49
N ARG A 111 -0.96 5.13 6.82
CA ARG A 111 -0.93 3.80 7.46
C ARG A 111 0.40 3.08 7.23
N LEU A 112 0.79 2.27 8.21
CA LEU A 112 1.77 1.20 8.04
C LEU A 112 1.16 0.16 7.09
N VAL A 113 1.87 -0.16 6.02
CA VAL A 113 1.47 -1.16 5.03
C VAL A 113 2.23 -2.47 5.27
N ILE A 114 1.51 -3.58 5.26
CA ILE A 114 2.03 -4.93 5.47
C ILE A 114 1.68 -5.74 4.21
N PRO A 115 2.65 -6.09 3.36
CA PRO A 115 2.38 -6.90 2.18
C PRO A 115 1.97 -8.32 2.58
N ILE A 116 1.03 -8.87 1.82
CA ILE A 116 0.57 -10.26 1.93
C ILE A 116 1.13 -10.98 0.73
N SER A 117 2.02 -11.95 0.98
CA SER A 117 2.65 -12.74 -0.08
C SER A 117 1.96 -14.10 -0.24
N SER A 118 1.88 -14.58 -1.47
CA SER A 118 1.54 -15.96 -1.80
C SER A 118 2.67 -16.92 -1.36
N SER A 119 2.40 -18.23 -1.41
CA SER A 119 3.41 -19.28 -1.23
C SER A 119 4.57 -19.19 -2.21
N SER A 120 4.34 -18.60 -3.38
CA SER A 120 5.36 -18.36 -4.41
C SER A 120 6.25 -17.14 -4.12
N GLY A 121 5.87 -16.31 -3.14
CA GLY A 121 6.57 -15.07 -2.79
C GLY A 121 5.97 -13.80 -3.40
N ASP A 122 5.08 -13.94 -4.39
CA ASP A 122 4.42 -12.80 -5.04
C ASP A 122 3.51 -12.04 -4.08
N VAL A 123 3.52 -10.71 -4.14
CA VAL A 123 2.61 -9.88 -3.35
C VAL A 123 1.22 -9.95 -3.97
N VAL A 124 0.25 -10.45 -3.19
CA VAL A 124 -1.14 -10.63 -3.62
C VAL A 124 -2.10 -9.63 -2.97
N GLY A 125 -1.60 -8.78 -2.07
CA GLY A 125 -2.39 -7.73 -1.44
C GLY A 125 -1.69 -7.08 -0.27
N PHE A 126 -2.43 -6.23 0.44
CA PHE A 126 -1.91 -5.43 1.54
C PHE A 126 -2.87 -5.40 2.73
N GLY A 127 -2.31 -5.60 3.92
CA GLY A 127 -2.90 -5.16 5.17
C GLY A 127 -2.40 -3.76 5.52
N ALA A 128 -3.18 -3.00 6.30
CA ALA A 128 -2.77 -1.68 6.75
C ALA A 128 -3.15 -1.40 8.21
N ARG A 129 -2.30 -0.65 8.90
CA ARG A 129 -2.52 -0.23 10.30
C ARG A 129 -2.32 1.27 10.44
N LEU A 130 -3.31 1.95 11.02
CA LEU A 130 -3.22 3.37 11.33
C LEU A 130 -2.03 3.64 12.27
N VAL A 131 -1.26 4.67 11.95
CA VAL A 131 -0.17 5.16 12.80
C VAL A 131 -0.77 6.14 13.82
N GLU A 132 -0.49 5.91 15.10
CA GLU A 132 -0.96 6.80 16.17
C GLU A 132 -0.42 8.21 15.97
N GLY A 133 -1.31 9.20 15.89
CA GLY A 133 -0.95 10.61 15.64
C GLY A 133 -1.26 11.11 14.24
N GLU A 134 -1.58 10.23 13.28
CA GLU A 134 -2.09 10.61 11.97
C GLU A 134 -3.64 10.63 12.00
N GLU A 135 -4.26 11.74 11.56
CA GLU A 135 -5.71 11.82 11.35
C GLU A 135 -6.12 11.14 10.05
N GLU A 136 -7.34 10.59 9.99
CA GLU A 136 -7.93 10.07 8.76
C GLU A 136 -8.20 11.25 7.80
N ALA A 137 -7.52 11.24 6.64
CA ALA A 137 -7.65 12.27 5.58
C ALA A 137 -8.77 11.96 4.57
#